data_AF-A0AAJ4AA31-F1
#
_entry.id   AF-A0AAJ4AA31-F1
#
_cell.length_a   1.000
_cell.length_b   1.000
_cell.length_c   1.000
_cell.angle_alpha   90.00
_cell.angle_beta   90.00
_cell.angle_gamma   90.00
#
_symmetry.space_group_name_H-M   'P 1'
#
loop_
_entity.id
_entity.type
_entity.pdbx_description
1 polymer ?
#
loop_
_entity_poly.entity_id
_entity_poly.type
_entity_poly.pdbx_seq_one_letter_code
_entity_poly.pdbx_strand_id
1 'polypeptide(L)'
;MVSTAFCVLLALTWFVYQPGLSGPFFLDDFDNLSALEGGVESVGDLNHYLSIGNAGPLGRPVAKLSFLLDDNNWPSNPEDFKKTNLLIHLLVGIIGFIALRVLGRQLLKDSSANWIALAATAIWLVHPMQVSTVLYVVQRMTQLSALFSLLGIAAHLFLRMRYPEPRIFQLALLSGSLGLFTLLAILSKESGALLPVYILVIEATILASKKQSALFLWWKRISLVAPTTFILIYVLYFPKWVGSYANRDFTLQERLLTQSVVLWDYIESLFDLQVHQLGLFQDDYPIYSSLWVPEVFFSVLGIVLFVGFAVMFRRSYPVLSFGILWFFAGHIIESSAVPLELYFEHRNYLPFFGPMFAFVCILSNALGKYVKAVPRFEAVVFAMIITVAAGVTWGYSSEWGDSRRIIPIWSSEHPNSLRAQRTFAQHLASVGFPDAALDVIDETYKAFPHDLSLPLMSLTFSCAFEKPIRYDLAEIAQNFAQHRWTDGLRPVVSNLSRFIHETSCSTIAPDVADLLKGTLAFEGQGTNTSGVAAFQAIAGDLMLGSGNADAALEFYFKVDNMLPSVDSATRIAHVYLRAGEFPSARRMLEVAIERDAQDGISEEKMAQYITIFEFIDERINSNLP
;
A
#
# COMPACT_ATOMS: atom_id res chain seq x y z
N MET A 1 -11.69 -12.66 35.50
CA MET A 1 -11.75 -11.19 35.39
C MET A 1 -10.98 -10.66 34.19
N VAL A 2 -9.64 -10.77 34.13
CA VAL A 2 -8.86 -10.24 32.97
C VAL A 2 -9.27 -10.89 31.65
N SER A 3 -9.41 -12.22 31.60
CA SER A 3 -9.86 -12.90 30.37
C SER A 3 -11.25 -12.46 29.92
N THR A 4 -12.19 -12.31 30.85
CA THR A 4 -13.55 -11.81 30.58
C THR A 4 -13.52 -10.39 30.04
N ALA A 5 -12.74 -9.49 30.66
CA ALA A 5 -12.59 -8.12 30.21
C ALA A 5 -11.95 -8.05 28.80
N PHE A 6 -11.01 -8.95 28.52
CA PHE A 6 -10.41 -9.04 27.19
C PHE A 6 -11.40 -9.55 26.14
N CYS A 7 -12.25 -10.53 26.46
CA CYS A 7 -13.33 -10.94 25.55
C CYS A 7 -14.32 -9.79 25.27
N VAL A 8 -14.68 -9.00 26.29
CA VAL A 8 -15.51 -7.80 26.12
C VAL A 8 -14.81 -6.77 25.22
N LEU A 9 -13.50 -6.58 25.38
CA LEU A 9 -12.72 -5.71 24.52
C LEU A 9 -12.73 -6.17 23.04
N LEU A 10 -12.59 -7.47 22.78
CA LEU A 10 -12.66 -7.98 21.41
C LEU A 10 -14.06 -7.75 20.79
N ALA A 11 -15.13 -7.94 21.57
CA ALA A 11 -16.49 -7.64 21.14
C ALA A 11 -16.72 -6.14 20.90
N LEU A 12 -16.18 -5.28 21.78
CA LEU A 12 -16.19 -3.82 21.60
C LEU A 12 -15.44 -3.42 20.32
N THR A 13 -14.27 -4.01 20.10
CA THR A 13 -13.45 -3.75 18.91
C THR A 13 -14.22 -4.13 17.65
N TRP A 14 -14.85 -5.31 17.62
CA TRP A 14 -15.72 -5.70 16.51
C TRP A 14 -16.84 -4.66 16.27
N PHE A 15 -17.51 -4.25 17.34
CA PHE A 15 -18.61 -3.29 17.26
C PHE A 15 -18.17 -1.91 16.71
N VAL A 16 -16.99 -1.41 17.08
CA VAL A 16 -16.55 -0.09 16.61
C VAL A 16 -16.20 -0.09 15.11
N TYR A 17 -15.67 -1.18 14.56
CA TYR A 17 -15.33 -1.27 13.13
C TYR A 17 -16.49 -1.75 12.25
N GLN A 18 -17.53 -2.37 12.83
CA GLN A 18 -18.65 -2.95 12.08
C GLN A 18 -19.29 -1.99 11.06
N PRO A 19 -19.52 -0.69 11.34
CA PRO A 19 -20.09 0.23 10.37
C PRO A 19 -19.28 0.40 9.09
N GLY A 20 -17.95 0.18 9.17
CA GLY A 20 -17.04 0.37 8.04
C GLY A 20 -16.94 -0.82 7.10
N LEU A 21 -17.49 -1.99 7.48
CA LEU A 21 -17.40 -3.22 6.70
C LEU A 21 -18.13 -3.11 5.36
N SER A 22 -19.20 -2.33 5.28
CA SER A 22 -19.97 -2.14 4.03
C SER A 22 -19.35 -1.14 3.04
N GLY A 23 -18.23 -0.51 3.39
CA GLY A 23 -17.57 0.48 2.53
C GLY A 23 -17.02 -0.14 1.24
N PRO A 24 -16.69 0.66 0.22
CA PRO A 24 -16.17 0.17 -1.06
C PRO A 24 -14.71 -0.30 -0.97
N PHE A 25 -14.18 -0.84 -2.08
CA PHE A 25 -12.74 -0.91 -2.34
C PHE A 25 -12.17 0.48 -2.65
N PHE A 26 -10.90 0.70 -2.33
CA PHE A 26 -10.19 1.96 -2.57
C PHE A 26 -8.83 1.71 -3.22
N LEU A 27 -8.35 2.68 -4.02
CA LEU A 27 -6.95 2.76 -4.51
C LEU A 27 -6.37 1.41 -4.97
N ASP A 28 -5.30 0.93 -4.32
CA ASP A 28 -4.55 -0.26 -4.71
C ASP A 28 -5.33 -1.57 -4.51
N ASP A 29 -6.53 -1.52 -3.89
CA ASP A 29 -7.43 -2.68 -3.84
C ASP A 29 -7.75 -3.15 -5.26
N PHE A 30 -8.01 -2.21 -6.19
CA PHE A 30 -8.34 -2.54 -7.57
C PHE A 30 -7.17 -3.25 -8.27
N ASP A 31 -5.96 -2.69 -8.22
CA ASP A 31 -4.78 -3.25 -8.89
C ASP A 31 -4.35 -4.61 -8.32
N ASN A 32 -4.60 -4.88 -7.04
CA ASN A 32 -4.21 -6.14 -6.40
C ASN A 32 -5.29 -7.22 -6.52
N LEU A 33 -6.57 -6.85 -6.44
CA LEU A 33 -7.67 -7.80 -6.42
C LEU A 33 -8.26 -8.06 -7.81
N SER A 34 -8.13 -7.16 -8.77
CA SER A 34 -8.51 -7.44 -10.16
C SER A 34 -7.67 -8.55 -10.78
N ALA A 35 -6.51 -8.87 -10.21
CA ALA A 35 -5.71 -10.02 -10.59
C ALA A 35 -6.41 -11.38 -10.33
N LEU A 36 -7.52 -11.40 -9.60
CA LEU A 36 -8.39 -12.57 -9.41
C LEU A 36 -9.41 -12.75 -10.54
N GLU A 37 -9.47 -11.84 -11.51
CA GLU A 37 -10.37 -11.95 -12.66
C GLU A 37 -10.11 -13.27 -13.42
N GLY A 38 -11.16 -14.08 -13.57
CA GLY A 38 -11.10 -15.36 -14.25
C GLY A 38 -10.90 -16.57 -13.33
N GLY A 39 -10.64 -16.38 -12.03
CA GLY A 39 -10.50 -17.48 -11.07
C GLY A 39 -9.08 -18.02 -10.93
N VAL A 40 -8.75 -18.52 -9.74
CA VAL A 40 -7.55 -19.36 -9.51
C VAL A 40 -7.97 -20.81 -9.34
N GLU A 41 -7.90 -21.61 -10.40
CA GLU A 41 -8.34 -23.02 -10.40
C GLU A 41 -7.18 -24.01 -10.61
N SER A 42 -6.10 -23.57 -11.25
CA SER A 42 -4.91 -24.36 -11.53
C SER A 42 -3.63 -23.78 -10.91
N VAL A 43 -2.55 -24.57 -10.94
CA VAL A 43 -1.21 -24.08 -10.54
C VAL A 43 -0.71 -22.99 -11.49
N GLY A 44 -1.12 -23.02 -12.76
CA GLY A 44 -0.81 -21.98 -13.74
C GLY A 44 -1.43 -20.65 -13.32
N ASP A 45 -2.73 -20.66 -13.02
CA ASP A 45 -3.48 -19.47 -12.59
C ASP A 45 -2.92 -18.92 -11.28
N LEU A 46 -2.52 -19.80 -10.37
CA LEU A 46 -1.90 -19.39 -9.12
C LEU A 46 -0.57 -18.66 -9.35
N ASN A 47 0.29 -19.19 -10.22
CA ASN A 47 1.55 -18.53 -10.56
C ASN A 47 1.30 -17.20 -11.27
N HIS A 48 0.28 -17.14 -12.12
CA HIS A 48 -0.15 -15.92 -12.80
C HIS A 48 -0.62 -14.86 -11.81
N TYR A 49 -1.55 -15.20 -10.92
CA TYR A 49 -2.06 -14.32 -9.85
C TYR A 49 -0.94 -13.82 -8.92
N LEU A 50 -0.02 -14.70 -8.52
CA LEU A 50 1.10 -14.31 -7.66
C LEU A 50 2.10 -13.38 -8.38
N SER A 51 2.25 -13.51 -9.70
CA SER A 51 3.15 -12.67 -10.51
C SER A 51 2.54 -11.35 -10.98
N ILE A 52 1.21 -11.26 -11.13
CA ILE A 52 0.51 -10.04 -11.56
C ILE A 52 0.31 -9.05 -10.41
N GLY A 53 0.41 -7.76 -10.71
CA GLY A 53 0.07 -6.68 -9.79
C GLY A 53 1.29 -6.12 -9.05
N ASN A 54 1.18 -4.89 -8.59
CA ASN A 54 2.28 -4.13 -8.00
C ASN A 54 2.30 -4.27 -6.47
N ALA A 55 2.58 -5.47 -5.96
CA ALA A 55 2.58 -5.77 -4.54
C ALA A 55 3.98 -5.62 -3.89
N GLY A 56 4.84 -4.74 -4.40
CA GLY A 56 6.22 -4.55 -3.92
C GLY A 56 7.23 -5.58 -4.47
N PRO A 57 8.53 -5.46 -4.13
CA PRO A 57 9.61 -6.20 -4.79
C PRO A 57 9.53 -7.73 -4.67
N LEU A 58 8.87 -8.23 -3.63
CA LEU A 58 8.69 -9.66 -3.38
C LEU A 58 7.29 -10.18 -3.78
N GLY A 59 6.42 -9.33 -4.31
CA GLY A 59 5.06 -9.68 -4.73
C GLY A 59 4.06 -10.03 -3.60
N ARG A 60 4.51 -9.99 -2.34
CA ARG A 60 3.72 -10.26 -1.11
C ARG A 60 2.80 -11.50 -1.20
N PRO A 61 3.35 -12.68 -1.51
CA PRO A 61 2.55 -13.86 -1.81
C PRO A 61 1.68 -14.34 -0.63
N VAL A 62 2.14 -14.18 0.62
CA VAL A 62 1.34 -14.60 1.79
C VAL A 62 0.07 -13.75 1.91
N ALA A 63 0.16 -12.45 1.64
CA ALA A 63 -1.00 -11.57 1.65
C ALA A 63 -1.94 -11.86 0.47
N LYS A 64 -1.39 -12.05 -0.73
CA LYS A 64 -2.19 -12.42 -1.91
C LYS A 64 -2.96 -13.72 -1.73
N LEU A 65 -2.28 -14.76 -1.24
CA LEU A 65 -2.91 -16.05 -0.94
C LEU A 65 -4.02 -15.90 0.10
N SER A 66 -3.87 -14.99 1.06
CA SER A 66 -4.90 -14.79 2.07
C SER A 66 -6.18 -14.15 1.51
N PHE A 67 -6.14 -13.44 0.37
CA PHE A 67 -7.33 -12.89 -0.29
C PHE A 67 -8.23 -13.99 -0.88
N LEU A 68 -7.64 -15.13 -1.27
CA LEU A 68 -8.39 -16.31 -1.73
C LEU A 68 -9.28 -16.96 -0.66
N LEU A 69 -9.14 -16.55 0.61
CA LEU A 69 -10.05 -16.97 1.68
C LEU A 69 -11.43 -16.31 1.57
N ASP A 70 -11.51 -15.14 0.93
CA ASP A 70 -12.73 -14.35 0.85
C ASP A 70 -13.43 -14.53 -0.49
N ASP A 71 -12.67 -14.49 -1.59
CA ASP A 71 -13.19 -14.71 -2.94
C ASP A 71 -12.11 -15.27 -3.87
N ASN A 72 -12.53 -15.99 -4.91
CA ASN A 72 -11.65 -16.52 -5.95
C ASN A 72 -11.84 -15.81 -7.29
N ASN A 73 -12.85 -14.94 -7.47
CA ASN A 73 -13.08 -14.28 -8.74
C ASN A 73 -13.44 -12.79 -8.57
N TRP A 74 -12.89 -11.94 -9.44
CA TRP A 74 -13.19 -10.50 -9.48
C TRP A 74 -14.29 -10.20 -10.51
N PRO A 75 -15.19 -9.20 -10.31
CA PRO A 75 -15.31 -8.31 -9.15
C PRO A 75 -15.96 -8.97 -7.93
N SER A 76 -15.45 -8.62 -6.75
CA SER A 76 -15.84 -9.24 -5.48
C SER A 76 -16.61 -8.29 -4.56
N ASN A 77 -17.16 -8.81 -3.47
CA ASN A 77 -17.80 -8.00 -2.42
C ASN A 77 -16.75 -7.51 -1.39
N PRO A 78 -16.52 -6.19 -1.19
CA PRO A 78 -15.55 -5.67 -0.23
C PRO A 78 -15.78 -6.12 1.22
N GLU A 79 -17.03 -6.35 1.60
CA GLU A 79 -17.41 -6.64 2.99
C GLU A 79 -16.72 -7.89 3.53
N ASP A 80 -16.59 -8.93 2.70
CA ASP A 80 -16.02 -10.22 3.12
C ASP A 80 -14.52 -10.08 3.41
N PHE A 81 -13.80 -9.35 2.56
CA PHE A 81 -12.40 -9.03 2.80
C PHE A 81 -12.18 -8.18 4.05
N LYS A 82 -13.05 -7.21 4.30
CA LYS A 82 -12.95 -6.34 5.48
C LYS A 82 -13.29 -7.09 6.78
N LYS A 83 -14.22 -8.05 6.75
CA LYS A 83 -14.47 -8.96 7.88
C LYS A 83 -13.21 -9.74 8.23
N THR A 84 -12.55 -10.33 7.24
CA THR A 84 -11.30 -11.07 7.44
C THR A 84 -10.19 -10.17 7.97
N ASN A 85 -10.06 -8.94 7.46
CA ASN A 85 -9.16 -7.95 8.03
C ASN A 85 -9.47 -7.66 9.50
N LEU A 86 -10.73 -7.42 9.85
CA LEU A 86 -11.13 -7.19 11.25
C LEU A 86 -10.80 -8.40 12.14
N LEU A 87 -11.00 -9.63 11.66
CA LEU A 87 -10.59 -10.84 12.39
C LEU A 87 -9.07 -10.89 12.60
N ILE A 88 -8.27 -10.56 11.57
CA ILE A 88 -6.81 -10.47 11.70
C ILE A 88 -6.43 -9.38 12.71
N HIS A 89 -7.09 -8.22 12.70
CA HIS A 89 -6.87 -7.15 13.68
C HIS A 89 -7.11 -7.63 15.13
N LEU A 90 -8.19 -8.39 15.36
CA LEU A 90 -8.45 -9.02 16.66
C LEU A 90 -7.34 -10.02 17.03
N LEU A 91 -6.89 -10.86 16.09
CA LEU A 91 -5.77 -11.79 16.32
C LEU A 91 -4.47 -11.06 16.67
N VAL A 92 -4.16 -9.96 15.98
CA VAL A 92 -3.01 -9.08 16.29
C VAL A 92 -3.15 -8.54 17.72
N GLY A 93 -4.35 -8.10 18.12
CA GLY A 93 -4.65 -7.69 19.49
C GLY A 93 -4.42 -8.81 20.52
N ILE A 94 -4.86 -10.04 20.24
CA ILE A 94 -4.66 -11.20 21.12
C ILE A 94 -3.18 -11.48 21.34
N ILE A 95 -2.40 -11.59 20.26
CA ILE A 95 -0.96 -11.88 20.36
C ILE A 95 -0.21 -10.71 21.00
N GLY A 96 -0.60 -9.48 20.64
CA GLY A 96 -0.09 -8.26 21.25
C GLY A 96 -0.32 -8.21 22.75
N PHE A 97 -1.53 -8.47 23.23
CA PHE A 97 -1.86 -8.55 24.65
C PHE A 97 -0.99 -9.58 25.38
N ILE A 98 -0.81 -10.77 24.79
CA ILE A 98 0.06 -11.81 25.35
C ILE A 98 1.51 -11.30 25.47
N ALA A 99 2.05 -10.68 24.43
CA ALA A 99 3.41 -10.15 24.43
C ALA A 99 3.58 -9.03 25.48
N LEU A 100 2.67 -8.05 25.53
CA LEU A 100 2.71 -6.95 26.51
C LEU A 100 2.55 -7.46 27.94
N ARG A 101 1.72 -8.48 28.16
CA ARG A 101 1.56 -9.10 29.48
C ARG A 101 2.87 -9.73 29.96
N VAL A 102 3.60 -10.41 29.07
CA VAL A 102 4.91 -11.00 29.41
C VAL A 102 5.96 -9.92 29.67
N LEU A 103 5.98 -8.85 28.87
CA LEU A 103 6.87 -7.70 29.06
C LEU A 103 6.58 -6.96 30.38
N GLY A 104 5.31 -6.65 30.64
CA GLY A 104 4.85 -5.97 31.85
C GLY A 104 5.24 -6.72 33.12
N ARG A 105 5.19 -8.07 33.10
CA ARG A 105 5.63 -8.91 34.23
C ARG A 105 7.12 -8.82 34.55
N GLN A 106 7.95 -8.33 33.62
CA GLN A 106 9.37 -8.09 33.90
C GLN A 106 9.61 -6.79 34.66
N LEU A 107 8.61 -5.90 34.66
CA LEU A 107 8.71 -4.54 35.17
C LEU A 107 7.81 -4.30 36.40
N LEU A 108 6.71 -5.05 36.49
CA LEU A 108 5.59 -4.77 37.39
C LEU A 108 5.11 -6.07 38.07
N LYS A 109 4.34 -5.91 39.16
CA LYS A 109 3.62 -7.02 39.80
C LYS A 109 2.57 -7.61 38.84
N ASP A 110 2.25 -8.90 39.01
CA ASP A 110 1.38 -9.66 38.11
C ASP A 110 0.02 -9.02 37.83
N SER A 111 -0.66 -8.51 38.85
CA SER A 111 -1.98 -7.86 38.69
C SER A 111 -1.89 -6.59 37.84
N SER A 112 -0.91 -5.73 38.13
CA SER A 112 -0.64 -4.50 37.38
C SER A 112 -0.21 -4.79 35.95
N ALA A 113 0.65 -5.79 35.73
CA ALA A 113 1.09 -6.19 34.40
C ALA A 113 -0.07 -6.63 33.50
N ASN A 114 -1.02 -7.42 34.04
CA ASN A 114 -2.19 -7.86 33.29
C ASN A 114 -3.11 -6.68 32.93
N TRP A 115 -3.34 -5.77 33.87
CA TRP A 115 -4.18 -4.61 33.66
C TRP A 115 -3.55 -3.66 32.63
N ILE A 116 -2.25 -3.37 32.76
CA ILE A 116 -1.53 -2.45 31.87
C ILE A 116 -1.47 -3.00 30.44
N ALA A 117 -1.21 -4.30 30.29
CA ALA A 117 -1.28 -4.95 28.99
C ALA A 117 -2.69 -4.86 28.39
N LEU A 118 -3.74 -5.08 29.19
CA LEU A 118 -5.12 -4.98 28.74
C LEU A 118 -5.43 -3.58 28.21
N ALA A 119 -5.03 -2.53 28.92
CA ALA A 119 -5.33 -1.16 28.50
C ALA A 119 -4.47 -0.65 27.35
N ALA A 120 -3.19 -0.99 27.32
CA ALA A 120 -2.35 -0.66 26.17
C ALA A 120 -2.88 -1.32 24.89
N THR A 121 -3.28 -2.59 24.97
CA THR A 121 -3.92 -3.27 23.84
C THR A 121 -5.30 -2.69 23.53
N ALA A 122 -6.10 -2.32 24.56
CA ALA A 122 -7.42 -1.75 24.35
C ALA A 122 -7.35 -0.43 23.58
N ILE A 123 -6.52 0.50 24.05
CA ILE A 123 -6.34 1.80 23.40
C ILE A 123 -5.83 1.60 21.98
N TRP A 124 -4.86 0.69 21.76
CA TRP A 124 -4.34 0.39 20.43
C TRP A 124 -5.42 -0.18 19.48
N LEU A 125 -6.23 -1.15 19.94
CA LEU A 125 -7.27 -1.80 19.12
C LEU A 125 -8.36 -0.81 18.68
N VAL A 126 -8.78 0.09 19.57
CA VAL A 126 -9.86 1.03 19.28
C VAL A 126 -9.34 2.41 18.86
N HIS A 127 -8.07 2.54 18.49
CA HIS A 127 -7.50 3.82 18.08
C HIS A 127 -7.92 4.16 16.63
N PRO A 128 -8.33 5.41 16.33
CA PRO A 128 -8.81 5.79 15.00
C PRO A 128 -7.79 5.59 13.88
N MET A 129 -6.49 5.74 14.16
CA MET A 129 -5.42 5.45 13.18
C MET A 129 -5.40 4.01 12.66
N GLN A 130 -6.04 3.06 13.33
CA GLN A 130 -6.09 1.68 12.82
C GLN A 130 -7.20 1.50 11.78
N VAL A 131 -8.15 2.43 11.66
CA VAL A 131 -9.27 2.37 10.70
C VAL A 131 -8.77 2.20 9.28
N SER A 132 -7.80 3.00 8.84
CA SER A 132 -7.23 2.87 7.49
C SER A 132 -6.54 1.53 7.27
N THR A 133 -6.03 0.87 8.31
CA THR A 133 -5.36 -0.43 8.19
C THR A 133 -6.35 -1.59 8.17
N VAL A 134 -7.44 -1.45 8.92
CA VAL A 134 -8.50 -2.46 9.03
C VAL A 134 -9.42 -2.43 7.82
N LEU A 135 -9.85 -1.25 7.39
CA LEU A 135 -10.88 -1.06 6.37
C LEU A 135 -10.34 -0.86 4.94
N TYR A 136 -9.06 -0.56 4.75
CA TYR A 136 -8.42 -0.61 3.43
C TYR A 136 -7.97 -2.05 3.15
N VAL A 137 -8.61 -2.74 2.21
CA VAL A 137 -8.54 -4.20 2.09
C VAL A 137 -7.10 -4.69 1.89
N VAL A 138 -6.37 -4.08 0.96
CA VAL A 138 -5.00 -4.47 0.62
C VAL A 138 -4.03 -4.31 1.80
N GLN A 139 -4.35 -3.46 2.79
CA GLN A 139 -3.55 -3.30 4.00
C GLN A 139 -3.63 -4.50 4.96
N ARG A 140 -4.34 -5.57 4.56
CA ARG A 140 -4.12 -6.93 5.08
C ARG A 140 -2.64 -7.32 5.10
N MET A 141 -1.88 -6.87 4.10
CA MET A 141 -0.41 -7.02 4.03
C MET A 141 0.27 -6.50 5.30
N THR A 142 -0.10 -5.30 5.74
CA THR A 142 0.40 -4.67 6.97
C THR A 142 -0.02 -5.46 8.20
N GLN A 143 -1.28 -5.90 8.25
CA GLN A 143 -1.80 -6.66 9.40
C GLN A 143 -1.14 -8.03 9.57
N LEU A 144 -0.98 -8.79 8.49
CA LEU A 144 -0.31 -10.09 8.51
C LEU A 144 1.18 -9.95 8.85
N SER A 145 1.86 -8.94 8.29
CA SER A 145 3.24 -8.63 8.65
C SER A 145 3.40 -8.34 10.14
N ALA A 146 2.47 -7.56 10.71
CA ALA A 146 2.43 -7.28 12.14
C ALA A 146 2.09 -8.53 12.98
N LEU A 147 1.13 -9.34 12.55
CA LEU A 147 0.74 -10.59 13.22
C LEU A 147 1.93 -11.55 13.33
N PHE A 148 2.60 -11.84 12.22
CA PHE A 148 3.76 -12.72 12.22
C PHE A 148 4.94 -12.14 13.00
N SER A 149 5.16 -10.82 12.94
CA SER A 149 6.16 -10.15 13.77
C SER A 149 5.85 -10.32 15.27
N LEU A 150 4.61 -10.07 15.70
CA LEU A 150 4.20 -10.24 17.08
C LEU A 150 4.23 -11.70 17.54
N LEU A 151 3.92 -12.66 16.66
CA LEU A 151 4.10 -14.09 16.95
C LEU A 151 5.58 -14.44 17.18
N GLY A 152 6.48 -13.89 16.35
CA GLY A 152 7.92 -14.02 16.55
C GLY A 152 8.40 -13.41 17.87
N ILE A 153 7.90 -12.23 18.23
CA ILE A 153 8.17 -11.58 19.52
C ILE A 153 7.62 -12.42 20.68
N ALA A 154 6.38 -12.91 20.60
CA ALA A 154 5.77 -13.75 21.63
C ALA A 154 6.53 -15.06 21.83
N ALA A 155 6.96 -15.70 20.73
CA ALA A 155 7.80 -16.90 20.76
C ALA A 155 9.15 -16.62 21.41
N HIS A 156 9.83 -15.52 21.02
CA HIS A 156 11.09 -15.08 21.62
C HIS A 156 10.92 -14.85 23.13
N LEU A 157 9.91 -14.08 23.54
CA LEU A 157 9.62 -13.80 24.94
C LEU A 157 9.34 -15.08 25.73
N PHE A 158 8.51 -15.98 25.21
CA PHE A 158 8.19 -17.26 25.85
C PHE A 158 9.46 -18.08 26.12
N LEU A 159 10.30 -18.25 25.09
CA LEU A 159 11.54 -19.00 25.18
C LEU A 159 12.54 -18.35 26.14
N ARG A 160 12.67 -17.03 26.09
CA ARG A 160 13.57 -16.27 26.98
C ARG A 160 13.11 -16.29 28.43
N MET A 161 11.80 -16.33 28.69
CA MET A 161 11.29 -16.45 30.06
C MET A 161 11.45 -17.87 30.61
N ARG A 162 11.29 -18.89 29.77
CA ARG A 162 11.46 -20.30 30.16
C ARG A 162 12.92 -20.70 30.32
N TYR A 163 13.80 -20.15 29.49
CA TYR A 163 15.23 -20.46 29.46
C TYR A 163 16.07 -19.17 29.57
N PRO A 164 16.29 -18.67 30.80
CA PRO A 164 17.12 -17.47 31.02
C PRO A 164 18.54 -17.62 30.48
N GLU A 165 19.10 -18.83 30.58
CA GLU A 165 20.42 -19.21 30.05
C GLU A 165 20.24 -20.32 29.00
N PRO A 166 19.91 -19.95 27.74
CA PRO A 166 19.64 -20.94 26.70
C PRO A 166 20.92 -21.67 26.30
N ARG A 167 20.81 -23.00 26.11
CA ARG A 167 21.86 -23.82 25.49
C ARG A 167 21.67 -23.85 23.97
N ILE A 168 22.57 -24.51 23.25
CA ILE A 168 22.59 -24.57 21.79
C ILE A 168 21.23 -24.94 21.20
N PHE A 169 20.55 -25.96 21.74
CA PHE A 169 19.22 -26.36 21.25
C PHE A 169 18.16 -25.26 21.43
N GLN A 170 18.15 -24.56 22.57
CA GLN A 170 17.21 -23.45 22.78
C GLN A 170 17.54 -22.24 21.91
N LEU A 171 18.83 -22.00 21.60
CA LEU A 171 19.23 -20.97 20.64
C LEU A 171 18.83 -21.34 19.22
N ALA A 172 18.92 -22.62 18.84
CA ALA A 172 18.41 -23.10 17.56
C ALA A 172 16.89 -22.89 17.47
N LEU A 173 16.16 -23.12 18.57
CA LEU A 173 14.71 -22.85 18.63
C LEU A 173 14.39 -21.34 18.53
N LEU A 174 15.16 -20.49 19.21
CA LEU A 174 15.07 -19.04 19.06
C LEU A 174 15.33 -18.61 17.60
N SER A 175 16.42 -19.08 16.99
CA SER A 175 16.75 -18.80 15.59
C SER A 175 15.70 -19.32 14.62
N GLY A 176 15.19 -20.54 14.82
CA GLY A 176 14.16 -21.14 13.98
C GLY A 176 12.85 -20.36 14.04
N SER A 177 12.43 -19.95 15.24
CA SER A 177 11.25 -19.09 15.41
C SER A 177 11.45 -17.71 14.78
N LEU A 178 12.61 -17.09 14.99
CA LEU A 178 12.94 -15.79 14.40
C LEU A 178 12.92 -15.88 12.87
N GLY A 179 13.57 -16.88 12.28
CA GLY A 179 13.65 -17.08 10.84
C GLY A 179 12.27 -17.32 10.21
N LEU A 180 11.49 -18.26 10.79
CA LEU A 180 10.15 -18.58 10.29
C LEU A 180 9.21 -17.37 10.29
N PHE A 181 9.12 -16.67 11.43
CA PHE A 181 8.21 -15.54 11.54
C PHE A 181 8.69 -14.31 10.78
N THR A 182 10.01 -14.10 10.66
CA THR A 182 10.55 -13.04 9.78
C THR A 182 10.20 -13.34 8.32
N LEU A 183 10.34 -14.59 7.87
CA LEU A 183 10.00 -14.98 6.51
C LEU A 183 8.52 -14.74 6.20
N LEU A 184 7.62 -15.24 7.04
CA LEU A 184 6.17 -15.02 6.86
C LEU A 184 5.79 -13.54 6.90
N ALA A 185 6.43 -12.76 7.79
CA ALA A 185 6.19 -11.32 7.89
C ALA A 185 6.66 -10.58 6.63
N ILE A 186 7.87 -10.88 6.12
CA ILE A 186 8.44 -10.28 4.90
C ILE A 186 7.59 -10.63 3.67
N LEU A 187 7.17 -11.89 3.54
CA LEU A 187 6.31 -12.34 2.44
C LEU A 187 4.88 -11.78 2.52
N SER A 188 4.51 -11.14 3.64
CA SER A 188 3.27 -10.38 3.77
C SER A 188 3.48 -8.90 3.44
N LYS A 189 4.59 -8.30 3.93
CA LYS A 189 5.02 -6.92 3.65
C LYS A 189 6.49 -6.74 4.04
N GLU A 190 7.21 -5.89 3.32
CA GLU A 190 8.65 -5.64 3.50
C GLU A 190 9.02 -5.17 4.91
N SER A 191 8.11 -4.46 5.59
CA SER A 191 8.23 -4.05 7.01
C SER A 191 8.47 -5.23 7.96
N GLY A 192 8.09 -6.45 7.58
CA GLY A 192 8.32 -7.67 8.34
C GLY A 192 9.79 -7.99 8.57
N ALA A 193 10.70 -7.43 7.76
CA ALA A 193 12.14 -7.54 7.94
C ALA A 193 12.63 -6.92 9.27
N LEU A 194 11.80 -6.10 9.91
CA LEU A 194 12.13 -5.40 11.16
C LEU A 194 11.95 -6.26 12.42
N LEU A 195 11.46 -7.51 12.32
CA LEU A 195 11.31 -8.40 13.48
C LEU A 195 12.60 -8.55 14.32
N PRO A 196 13.80 -8.80 13.73
CA PRO A 196 15.05 -8.83 14.49
C PRO A 196 15.36 -7.51 15.20
N VAL A 197 14.95 -6.37 14.62
CA VAL A 197 15.14 -5.03 15.20
C VAL A 197 14.24 -4.85 16.42
N TYR A 198 12.95 -5.23 16.33
CA TYR A 198 12.03 -5.17 17.45
C TYR A 198 12.49 -6.04 18.63
N ILE A 199 12.96 -7.26 18.35
CA ILE A 199 13.51 -8.14 19.39
C ILE A 199 14.80 -7.56 19.99
N LEU A 200 15.65 -6.93 19.17
CA LEU A 200 16.85 -6.22 19.65
C LEU A 200 16.47 -5.07 20.59
N VAL A 201 15.43 -4.29 20.27
CA VAL A 201 14.92 -3.22 21.13
C VAL A 201 14.47 -3.79 22.47
N ILE A 202 13.70 -4.88 22.49
CA ILE A 202 13.26 -5.56 23.72
C ILE A 202 14.46 -6.02 24.57
N GLU A 203 15.44 -6.69 23.95
CA GLU A 203 16.64 -7.20 24.64
C GLU A 203 17.58 -6.09 25.12
N ALA A 204 17.57 -4.93 24.46
CA ALA A 204 18.39 -3.78 24.81
C ALA A 204 17.76 -2.86 25.86
N THR A 205 16.45 -2.97 26.10
CA THR A 205 15.69 -2.12 27.02
C THR A 205 15.11 -2.93 28.19
N ILE A 206 13.90 -3.46 28.05
CA ILE A 206 13.15 -4.15 29.11
C ILE A 206 13.91 -5.36 29.65
N LEU A 207 14.59 -6.13 28.78
CA LEU A 207 15.34 -7.32 29.21
C LEU A 207 16.84 -7.04 29.44
N ALA A 208 17.29 -5.78 29.39
CA ALA A 208 18.70 -5.43 29.47
C ALA A 208 19.38 -5.81 30.79
N SER A 209 18.60 -5.93 31.88
CA SER A 209 19.07 -6.30 33.21
C SER A 209 19.15 -7.81 33.44
N LYS A 210 18.57 -8.63 32.54
CA LYS A 210 18.65 -10.09 32.67
C LYS A 210 20.08 -10.56 32.40
N LYS A 211 20.51 -11.59 33.14
CA LYS A 211 21.81 -12.24 32.91
C LYS A 211 21.84 -12.82 31.48
N GLN A 212 22.95 -12.62 30.80
CA GLN A 212 23.18 -13.09 29.44
C GLN A 212 24.45 -13.93 29.42
N SER A 213 24.34 -15.21 29.03
CA SER A 213 25.51 -16.07 28.84
C SER A 213 26.34 -15.60 27.64
N ALA A 214 27.62 -15.97 27.59
CA ALA A 214 28.49 -15.64 26.45
C ALA A 214 27.94 -16.18 25.12
N LEU A 215 27.34 -17.38 25.16
CA LEU A 215 26.71 -18.00 24.00
C LEU A 215 25.49 -17.20 23.52
N PHE A 216 24.65 -16.73 24.44
CA PHE A 216 23.51 -15.88 24.10
C PHE A 216 23.94 -14.53 23.52
N LEU A 217 25.05 -13.94 24.02
CA LEU A 217 25.60 -12.71 23.47
C LEU A 217 26.07 -12.88 22.02
N TRP A 218 26.71 -14.00 21.70
CA TRP A 218 27.07 -14.34 20.32
C TRP A 218 25.85 -14.52 19.43
N TRP A 219 24.85 -15.27 19.91
CA TRP A 219 23.57 -15.41 19.19
C TRP A 219 22.91 -14.05 18.94
N LYS A 220 22.83 -13.18 19.96
CA LYS A 220 22.27 -11.83 19.82
C LYS A 220 23.02 -11.00 18.76
N ARG A 221 24.34 -11.10 18.70
CA ARG A 221 25.16 -10.40 17.69
C ARG A 221 24.85 -10.90 16.28
N ILE A 222 24.81 -12.22 16.08
CA ILE A 222 24.64 -12.83 14.76
C ILE A 222 23.19 -12.75 14.29
N SER A 223 22.22 -13.04 15.16
CA SER A 223 20.82 -13.18 14.77
C SER A 223 20.01 -11.89 14.87
N LEU A 224 20.47 -10.90 15.63
CA LEU A 224 19.74 -9.64 15.81
C LEU A 224 20.55 -8.43 15.34
N VAL A 225 21.78 -8.25 15.84
CA VAL A 225 22.59 -7.06 15.51
C VAL A 225 23.05 -7.07 14.05
N ALA A 226 23.55 -8.20 13.53
CA ALA A 226 24.03 -8.28 12.15
C ALA A 226 22.90 -8.03 11.11
N PRO A 227 21.70 -8.65 11.22
CA PRO A 227 20.59 -8.34 10.31
C PRO A 227 20.11 -6.90 10.45
N THR A 228 20.03 -6.35 11.68
CA THR A 228 19.69 -4.94 11.89
C THR A 228 20.69 -4.01 11.19
N THR A 229 21.99 -4.31 11.32
CA THR A 229 23.05 -3.53 10.65
C THR A 229 22.96 -3.65 9.14
N PHE A 230 22.68 -4.85 8.62
CA PHE A 230 22.49 -5.08 7.19
C PHE A 230 21.32 -4.27 6.64
N ILE A 231 20.16 -4.25 7.33
CA ILE A 231 19.00 -3.44 6.92
C ILE A 231 19.35 -1.95 6.89
N LEU A 232 20.04 -1.45 7.92
CA LEU A 232 20.48 -0.05 7.95
C LEU A 232 21.43 0.28 6.80
N ILE A 233 22.41 -0.57 6.52
CA ILE A 233 23.32 -0.40 5.38
C ILE A 233 22.53 -0.42 4.07
N TYR A 234 21.62 -1.37 3.89
CA TYR A 234 20.80 -1.49 2.69
C TYR A 234 19.98 -0.22 2.42
N VAL A 235 19.30 0.30 3.45
CA VAL A 235 18.51 1.53 3.34
C VAL A 235 19.38 2.76 3.04
N LEU A 236 20.60 2.83 3.61
CA LEU A 236 21.49 3.99 3.43
C LEU A 236 22.28 3.98 2.12
N TYR A 237 22.63 2.80 1.58
CA TYR A 237 23.62 2.66 0.51
C TYR A 237 23.09 2.18 -0.84
N PHE A 238 21.82 1.78 -0.99
CA PHE A 238 21.36 1.23 -2.28
C PHE A 238 21.11 2.32 -3.33
N PRO A 239 21.92 2.44 -4.41
CA PRO A 239 21.80 3.52 -5.39
C PRO A 239 20.61 3.35 -6.35
N LYS A 240 19.98 2.16 -6.39
CA LYS A 240 18.82 1.91 -7.27
C LYS A 240 17.61 2.80 -6.95
N TRP A 241 17.53 3.36 -5.74
CA TRP A 241 16.44 4.26 -5.37
C TRP A 241 16.45 5.54 -6.18
N VAL A 242 17.62 6.06 -6.57
CA VAL A 242 17.75 7.36 -7.28
C VAL A 242 16.95 7.39 -8.58
N GLY A 243 17.01 6.32 -9.39
CA GLY A 243 16.22 6.21 -10.62
C GLY A 243 14.71 6.05 -10.37
N SER A 244 14.32 5.58 -9.19
CA SER A 244 12.90 5.38 -8.83
C SER A 244 12.20 6.69 -8.44
N TYR A 245 12.95 7.71 -7.99
CA TYR A 245 12.39 9.04 -7.69
C TYR A 245 12.01 9.84 -8.95
N ALA A 246 12.37 9.38 -10.15
CA ALA A 246 11.99 10.07 -11.37
C ALA A 246 10.47 10.05 -11.64
N ASN A 247 9.74 9.12 -11.02
CA ASN A 247 8.27 9.04 -11.07
C ASN A 247 7.61 9.62 -9.79
N ARG A 248 8.32 10.47 -9.03
CA ARG A 248 7.82 11.13 -7.81
C ARG A 248 7.93 12.64 -7.96
N ASP A 249 7.01 13.36 -7.32
CA ASP A 249 7.03 14.83 -7.27
C ASP A 249 8.07 15.40 -6.30
N PHE A 250 8.85 14.52 -5.65
CA PHE A 250 9.90 14.87 -4.71
C PHE A 250 11.16 14.04 -4.97
N THR A 251 12.30 14.62 -4.61
CA THR A 251 13.61 13.97 -4.62
C THR A 251 13.86 13.15 -3.35
N LEU A 252 14.91 12.32 -3.38
CA LEU A 252 15.38 11.60 -2.18
C LEU A 252 15.68 12.56 -1.01
N GLN A 253 16.32 13.70 -1.30
CA GLN A 253 16.66 14.68 -0.27
C GLN A 253 15.40 15.27 0.36
N GLU A 254 14.47 15.72 -0.48
CA GLU A 254 13.19 16.27 -0.01
C GLU A 254 12.41 15.24 0.80
N ARG A 255 12.41 13.98 0.37
CA ARG A 255 11.81 12.90 1.15
C ARG A 255 12.44 12.79 2.53
N LEU A 256 13.76 12.67 2.65
CA LEU A 256 14.42 12.47 3.95
C LEU A 256 14.17 13.64 4.92
N LEU A 257 14.17 14.87 4.40
CA LEU A 257 13.86 16.05 5.20
C LEU A 257 12.39 16.04 5.64
N THR A 258 11.47 15.75 4.71
CA THR A 258 10.03 15.69 4.99
C THR A 258 9.68 14.56 5.95
N GLN A 259 10.29 13.38 5.81
CA GLN A 259 10.07 12.25 6.71
C GLN A 259 10.44 12.57 8.16
N SER A 260 11.39 13.48 8.39
CA SER A 260 11.72 13.91 9.75
C SER A 260 10.53 14.60 10.44
N VAL A 261 9.75 15.39 9.69
CA VAL A 261 8.54 16.08 10.17
C VAL A 261 7.39 15.09 10.30
N VAL A 262 7.16 14.25 9.28
CA VAL A 262 6.12 13.19 9.28
C VAL A 262 6.21 12.28 10.52
N LEU A 263 7.43 11.95 10.98
CA LEU A 263 7.60 11.14 12.18
C LEU A 263 7.09 11.83 13.44
N TRP A 264 7.12 13.16 13.52
CA TRP A 264 6.53 13.92 14.62
C TRP A 264 5.01 13.99 14.51
N ASP A 265 4.46 14.17 13.31
CA ASP A 265 3.01 14.13 13.08
C ASP A 265 2.43 12.76 13.47
N TYR A 266 3.15 11.68 13.16
CA TYR A 266 2.80 10.34 13.63
C TYR A 266 2.88 10.21 15.16
N ILE A 267 3.83 10.90 15.81
CA ILE A 267 3.91 10.92 17.28
C ILE A 267 2.74 11.72 17.87
N GLU A 268 2.38 12.85 17.27
CA GLU A 268 1.24 13.66 17.68
C GLU A 268 -0.08 12.89 17.52
N SER A 269 -0.24 12.21 16.39
CA SER A 269 -1.39 11.36 16.09
C SER A 269 -1.60 10.21 17.09
N LEU A 270 -0.57 9.81 17.85
CA LEU A 270 -0.72 8.85 18.96
C LEU A 270 -1.66 9.34 20.07
N PHE A 271 -1.81 10.65 20.23
CA PHE A 271 -2.45 11.27 21.39
C PHE A 271 -3.66 12.12 21.03
N ASP A 272 -3.69 12.70 19.84
CA ASP A 272 -4.70 13.71 19.48
C ASP A 272 -6.10 13.10 19.21
N LEU A 273 -6.20 11.80 18.90
CA LEU A 273 -7.45 11.12 18.53
C LEU A 273 -8.27 11.85 17.44
N GLN A 274 -7.71 12.86 16.77
CA GLN A 274 -8.37 13.59 15.71
C GLN A 274 -8.46 12.72 14.47
N VAL A 275 -9.60 12.81 13.80
CA VAL A 275 -9.87 12.11 12.53
C VAL A 275 -9.88 13.05 11.34
N HIS A 276 -9.92 14.36 11.60
CA HIS A 276 -9.76 15.38 10.59
C HIS A 276 -8.37 15.26 9.96
N GLN A 277 -8.27 15.25 8.62
CA GLN A 277 -7.03 15.04 7.86
C GLN A 277 -6.46 13.62 7.95
N LEU A 278 -7.20 12.67 8.52
CA LEU A 278 -6.95 11.25 8.29
C LEU A 278 -7.60 10.83 6.97
N GLY A 279 -6.93 9.95 6.22
CA GLY A 279 -7.44 9.43 4.97
C GLY A 279 -6.39 8.79 4.09
N LEU A 280 -6.85 8.38 2.92
CA LEU A 280 -6.00 7.78 1.89
C LEU A 280 -5.34 8.80 0.97
N PHE A 281 -5.84 10.03 0.94
CA PHE A 281 -5.35 11.11 0.08
C PHE A 281 -4.47 12.05 0.89
N GLN A 282 -3.17 11.95 0.66
CA GLN A 282 -2.12 12.65 1.43
C GLN A 282 -0.99 13.12 0.51
N ASP A 283 -1.28 13.17 -0.80
CA ASP A 283 -0.38 13.65 -1.86
C ASP A 283 -0.18 15.18 -1.82
N ASP A 284 -0.95 15.90 -1.01
CA ASP A 284 -0.80 17.33 -0.75
C ASP A 284 0.00 17.65 0.52
N TYR A 285 0.60 16.63 1.16
CA TYR A 285 1.45 16.83 2.32
C TYR A 285 2.66 17.74 1.99
N PRO A 286 3.01 18.73 2.83
CA PRO A 286 4.08 19.67 2.55
C PRO A 286 5.44 19.02 2.28
N ILE A 287 6.09 19.41 1.18
CA ILE A 287 7.41 18.93 0.79
C ILE A 287 8.48 19.92 1.26
N TYR A 288 9.44 19.45 2.04
CA TYR A 288 10.53 20.26 2.55
C TYR A 288 11.85 19.99 1.82
N SER A 289 12.48 21.04 1.30
CA SER A 289 13.73 20.95 0.52
C SER A 289 15.00 21.40 1.26
N SER A 290 14.86 22.01 2.44
CA SER A 290 15.99 22.57 3.21
C SER A 290 15.94 22.18 4.69
N LEU A 291 17.10 21.81 5.24
CA LEU A 291 17.29 21.53 6.67
C LEU A 291 17.09 22.77 7.56
N TRP A 292 17.21 23.97 6.99
CA TRP A 292 17.13 25.23 7.74
C TRP A 292 15.71 25.77 7.88
N VAL A 293 14.73 25.08 7.30
CA VAL A 293 13.33 25.29 7.64
C VAL A 293 13.15 24.90 9.11
N PRO A 294 12.66 25.79 9.99
CA PRO A 294 12.61 25.54 11.44
C PRO A 294 11.97 24.21 11.82
N GLU A 295 10.87 23.86 11.16
CA GLU A 295 10.10 22.62 11.33
C GLU A 295 11.00 21.40 11.11
N VAL A 296 11.77 21.37 10.02
CA VAL A 296 12.71 20.30 9.69
C VAL A 296 13.88 20.27 10.67
N PHE A 297 14.48 21.43 10.97
CA PHE A 297 15.61 21.52 11.88
C PHE A 297 15.28 20.96 13.26
N PHE A 298 14.17 21.43 13.85
CA PHE A 298 13.71 20.96 15.15
C PHE A 298 13.24 19.51 15.11
N SER A 299 12.65 19.06 14.00
CA SER A 299 12.27 17.66 13.81
C SER A 299 13.46 16.72 13.84
N VAL A 300 14.50 17.02 13.05
CA VAL A 300 15.76 16.24 13.02
C VAL A 300 16.46 16.28 14.37
N LEU A 301 16.60 17.47 14.97
CA LEU A 301 17.20 17.64 16.29
C LEU A 301 16.45 16.81 17.34
N GLY A 302 15.12 16.89 17.35
CA GLY A 302 14.26 16.13 18.24
C GLY A 302 14.47 14.63 18.11
N ILE A 303 14.51 14.09 16.88
CA ILE A 303 14.74 12.66 16.62
C ILE A 303 16.10 12.23 17.19
N VAL A 304 17.16 12.99 16.91
CA VAL A 304 18.51 12.71 17.42
C VAL A 304 18.54 12.71 18.95
N LEU A 305 17.88 13.69 19.58
CA LEU A 305 17.79 13.79 21.04
C LEU A 305 16.97 12.65 21.64
N PHE A 306 15.83 12.28 21.06
CA PHE A 306 14.95 11.23 21.55
C PHE A 306 15.62 9.86 21.43
N VAL A 307 16.19 9.54 20.27
CA VAL A 307 16.93 8.29 20.06
C VAL A 307 18.18 8.25 20.93
N GLY A 308 18.94 9.34 21.00
CA GLY A 308 20.14 9.45 21.84
C GLY A 308 19.82 9.25 23.32
N PHE A 309 18.77 9.92 23.83
CA PHE A 309 18.25 9.73 25.18
C PHE A 309 17.85 8.28 25.41
N ALA A 310 17.06 7.71 24.51
CA ALA A 310 16.54 6.35 24.64
C ALA A 310 17.67 5.31 24.70
N VAL A 311 18.71 5.44 23.86
CA VAL A 311 19.88 4.56 23.86
C VAL A 311 20.72 4.74 25.13
N MET A 312 20.99 5.99 25.53
CA MET A 312 21.83 6.30 26.69
C MET A 312 21.19 5.83 28.00
N PHE A 313 19.89 6.06 28.15
CA PHE A 313 19.17 5.76 29.40
C PHE A 313 18.36 4.46 29.36
N ARG A 314 18.57 3.58 28.37
CA ARG A 314 17.84 2.31 28.22
C ARG A 314 17.81 1.38 29.44
N ARG A 315 18.76 1.53 30.36
CA ARG A 315 18.80 0.77 31.63
C ARG A 315 18.12 1.49 32.80
N SER A 316 18.11 2.82 32.80
CA SER A 316 17.52 3.64 33.86
C SER A 316 16.04 3.92 33.63
N TYR A 317 15.65 4.14 32.37
CA TYR A 317 14.26 4.37 31.94
C TYR A 317 13.84 3.35 30.86
N PRO A 318 13.87 2.04 31.16
CA PRO A 318 13.70 0.99 30.15
C PRO A 318 12.36 1.05 29.41
N VAL A 319 11.28 1.48 30.08
CA VAL A 319 9.94 1.61 29.48
C VAL A 319 9.88 2.75 28.46
N LEU A 320 10.39 3.93 28.83
CA LEU A 320 10.41 5.09 27.94
C LEU A 320 11.35 4.83 26.75
N SER A 321 12.53 4.29 27.01
CA SER A 321 13.47 3.90 25.96
C SER A 321 12.90 2.83 25.03
N PHE A 322 12.14 1.87 25.56
CA PHE A 322 11.44 0.87 24.76
C PHE A 322 10.44 1.54 23.82
N GLY A 323 9.56 2.42 24.32
CA GLY A 323 8.56 3.11 23.49
C GLY A 323 9.21 3.92 22.36
N ILE A 324 10.23 4.71 22.68
CA ILE A 324 10.94 5.55 21.71
C ILE A 324 11.65 4.68 20.66
N LEU A 325 12.47 3.71 21.09
CA LEU A 325 13.22 2.88 20.14
C LEU A 325 12.33 1.97 19.32
N TRP A 326 11.21 1.50 19.86
CA TRP A 326 10.24 0.69 19.13
C TRP A 326 9.62 1.47 17.98
N PHE A 327 9.17 2.71 18.25
CA PHE A 327 8.58 3.58 17.24
C PHE A 327 9.54 3.82 16.09
N PHE A 328 10.76 4.30 16.38
CA PHE A 328 11.74 4.57 15.33
C PHE A 328 12.23 3.30 14.63
N ALA A 329 12.32 2.16 15.34
CA ALA A 329 12.66 0.88 14.72
C ALA A 329 11.66 0.48 13.64
N GLY A 330 10.37 0.71 13.90
CA GLY A 330 9.30 0.40 12.97
C GLY A 330 9.26 1.25 11.71
N HIS A 331 9.87 2.44 11.76
CA HIS A 331 9.90 3.40 10.66
C HIS A 331 11.20 3.39 9.84
N ILE A 332 12.16 2.49 10.14
CA ILE A 332 13.44 2.39 9.42
C ILE A 332 13.25 2.17 7.91
N ILE A 333 12.25 1.39 7.50
CA ILE A 333 12.02 1.08 6.07
C ILE A 333 11.09 2.10 5.43
N GLU A 334 9.92 2.34 6.02
CA GLU A 334 8.86 3.10 5.34
C GLU A 334 9.08 4.63 5.40
N SER A 335 9.82 5.13 6.38
CA SER A 335 10.09 6.57 6.56
C SER A 335 11.56 6.93 6.28
N SER A 336 12.17 6.22 5.32
CA SER A 336 13.58 6.40 4.93
C SER A 336 13.74 6.60 3.42
N ALA A 337 14.87 6.20 2.86
CA ALA A 337 15.24 6.42 1.46
C ALA A 337 14.41 5.63 0.43
N VAL A 338 13.51 4.74 0.87
CA VAL A 338 12.62 3.99 -0.02
C VAL A 338 11.58 4.94 -0.62
N PRO A 339 11.42 5.01 -1.96
CA PRO A 339 10.59 5.98 -2.70
C PRO A 339 9.08 5.67 -2.61
N LEU A 340 8.56 5.55 -1.40
CA LEU A 340 7.13 5.44 -1.11
C LEU A 340 6.49 6.83 -1.06
N GLU A 341 5.16 6.91 -0.93
CA GLU A 341 4.50 8.19 -0.63
C GLU A 341 5.02 8.82 0.67
N LEU A 342 4.82 10.12 0.84
CA LEU A 342 5.32 10.83 2.02
C LEU A 342 4.60 10.38 3.30
N TYR A 343 3.27 10.32 3.27
CA TYR A 343 2.46 10.08 4.47
C TYR A 343 1.41 8.97 4.24
N PHE A 344 1.27 8.06 5.21
CA PHE A 344 0.18 7.09 5.29
C PHE A 344 0.00 6.59 6.72
N GLU A 345 -1.22 6.63 7.24
CA GLU A 345 -1.56 6.19 8.60
C GLU A 345 -1.17 4.73 8.89
N HIS A 346 -1.42 3.83 7.95
CA HIS A 346 -1.23 2.39 8.14
C HIS A 346 0.22 2.00 8.44
N ARG A 347 1.20 2.89 8.16
CA ARG A 347 2.61 2.70 8.55
C ARG A 347 2.77 2.64 10.06
N ASN A 348 1.88 3.25 10.83
CA ASN A 348 1.94 3.27 12.29
C ASN A 348 1.36 2.01 12.95
N TYR A 349 0.74 1.09 12.21
CA TYR A 349 0.04 -0.06 12.78
C TYR A 349 0.84 -0.81 13.87
N LEU A 350 2.06 -1.28 13.56
CA LEU A 350 2.97 -1.90 14.53
C LEU A 350 3.85 -0.90 15.31
N PRO A 351 4.42 0.17 14.71
CA PRO A 351 5.22 1.16 15.42
C PRO A 351 4.51 1.83 16.60
N PHE A 352 3.19 1.97 16.55
CA PHE A 352 2.36 2.58 17.60
C PHE A 352 2.34 1.73 18.89
N PHE A 353 2.54 0.42 18.77
CA PHE A 353 2.39 -0.54 19.87
C PHE A 353 3.33 -0.26 21.06
N GLY A 354 4.59 0.10 20.79
CA GLY A 354 5.61 0.38 21.79
C GLY A 354 5.34 1.65 22.61
N PRO A 355 5.17 2.82 21.96
CA PRO A 355 4.78 4.06 22.63
C PRO A 355 3.51 3.93 23.45
N MET A 356 2.48 3.23 22.95
CA MET A 356 1.23 3.05 23.68
C MET A 356 1.42 2.24 24.97
N PHE A 357 2.22 1.17 24.94
CA PHE A 357 2.60 0.44 26.16
C PHE A 357 3.39 1.32 27.14
N ALA A 358 4.35 2.12 26.63
CA ALA A 358 5.13 3.03 27.45
C ALA A 358 4.26 4.11 28.11
N PHE A 359 3.34 4.70 27.35
CA PHE A 359 2.37 5.69 27.82
C PHE A 359 1.52 5.14 28.97
N VAL A 360 0.90 3.98 28.79
CA VAL A 360 0.06 3.36 29.84
C VAL A 360 0.87 3.04 31.10
N CYS A 361 2.08 2.50 30.95
CA CYS A 361 2.96 2.23 32.10
C CYS A 361 3.33 3.51 32.87
N ILE A 362 3.73 4.57 32.15
CA ILE A 362 4.17 5.84 32.74
C ILE A 362 2.99 6.54 33.41
N LEU A 363 1.84 6.60 32.74
CA LEU A 363 0.64 7.24 33.26
C LEU A 363 0.10 6.52 34.49
N SER A 364 0.01 5.18 34.47
CA SER A 364 -0.38 4.38 35.65
C SER A 364 0.54 4.65 36.84
N ASN A 365 1.86 4.63 36.64
CA ASN A 365 2.82 4.93 37.70
C ASN A 365 2.69 6.36 38.24
N ALA A 366 2.45 7.35 37.37
CA ALA A 366 2.22 8.73 37.77
C ALA A 366 0.93 8.88 38.60
N LEU A 367 -0.19 8.33 38.12
CA LEU A 367 -1.48 8.38 38.81
C LEU A 367 -1.41 7.68 40.17
N GLY A 368 -0.79 6.50 40.25
CA GLY A 368 -0.60 5.78 41.52
C GLY A 368 0.27 6.56 42.53
N LYS A 369 1.19 7.40 42.06
CA LYS A 369 2.03 8.25 42.93
C LYS A 369 1.27 9.46 43.47
N TYR A 370 0.51 10.15 42.62
CA TYR A 370 -0.11 11.44 42.96
C TYR A 370 -1.57 11.35 43.43
N VAL A 371 -2.31 10.29 43.07
CA VAL A 371 -3.75 10.12 43.38
C VAL A 371 -3.97 8.89 44.28
N LYS A 372 -3.28 8.83 45.41
CA LYS A 372 -3.34 7.67 46.34
C LYS A 372 -4.70 7.50 47.03
N ALA A 373 -5.47 8.59 47.15
CA ALA A 373 -6.72 8.61 47.91
C ALA A 373 -7.88 7.86 47.23
N VAL A 374 -7.80 7.64 45.91
CA VAL A 374 -8.86 6.99 45.13
C VAL A 374 -8.31 5.67 44.58
N PRO A 375 -8.68 4.51 45.18
CA PRO A 375 -8.20 3.23 44.70
C PRO A 375 -8.70 3.00 43.27
N ARG A 376 -7.79 2.55 42.38
CA ARG A 376 -8.07 2.26 40.96
C ARG A 376 -8.51 3.48 40.12
N PHE A 377 -8.15 4.70 40.51
CA PHE A 377 -8.39 5.90 39.69
C PHE A 377 -7.84 5.77 38.27
N GLU A 378 -6.67 5.16 38.11
CA GLU A 378 -6.09 4.85 36.79
C GLU A 378 -7.04 4.08 35.88
N ALA A 379 -7.80 3.12 36.42
CA ALA A 379 -8.75 2.33 35.63
C ALA A 379 -9.90 3.19 35.09
N VAL A 380 -10.33 4.22 35.82
CA VAL A 380 -11.35 5.18 35.37
C VAL A 380 -10.79 6.06 34.25
N VAL A 381 -9.57 6.57 34.42
CA VAL A 381 -8.89 7.38 33.39
C VAL A 381 -8.75 6.59 32.09
N PHE A 382 -8.26 5.36 32.17
CA PHE A 382 -8.10 4.54 30.97
C PHE A 382 -9.43 4.09 30.38
N ALA A 383 -10.45 3.79 31.20
CA ALA A 383 -11.79 3.51 30.69
C ALA A 383 -12.36 4.71 29.92
N MET A 384 -12.12 5.94 30.40
CA MET A 384 -12.50 7.16 29.69
C MET A 384 -11.76 7.28 28.36
N ILE A 385 -10.43 7.12 28.34
CA ILE A 385 -9.63 7.16 27.10
C ILE A 385 -10.13 6.12 26.09
N ILE A 386 -10.33 4.88 26.53
CA ILE A 386 -10.84 3.79 25.68
C ILE A 386 -12.24 4.13 25.15
N THR A 387 -13.12 4.71 25.98
CA THR A 387 -14.48 5.08 25.57
C THR A 387 -14.46 6.18 24.51
N VAL A 388 -13.62 7.21 24.70
CA VAL A 388 -13.47 8.30 23.72
C VAL A 388 -12.89 7.77 22.42
N ALA A 389 -11.78 7.02 22.48
CA ALA A 389 -11.15 6.43 21.31
C ALA A 389 -12.11 5.49 20.55
N ALA A 390 -12.86 4.64 21.28
CA ALA A 390 -13.87 3.77 20.69
C ALA A 390 -15.00 4.56 20.01
N GLY A 391 -15.48 5.64 20.63
CA GLY A 391 -16.51 6.50 20.06
C GLY A 391 -16.05 7.20 18.78
N VAL A 392 -14.83 7.74 18.78
CA VAL A 392 -14.22 8.36 17.61
C VAL A 392 -14.01 7.34 16.49
N THR A 393 -13.45 6.18 16.80
CA THR A 393 -13.21 5.09 15.83
C THR A 393 -14.51 4.56 15.24
N TRP A 394 -15.58 4.47 16.03
CA TRP A 394 -16.90 4.10 15.53
C TRP A 394 -17.46 5.14 14.56
N GLY A 395 -17.34 6.43 14.88
CA GLY A 395 -17.72 7.53 13.99
C GLY A 395 -16.95 7.48 12.68
N TYR A 396 -15.62 7.40 12.75
CA TYR A 396 -14.76 7.35 11.56
C TYR A 396 -14.99 6.08 10.73
N SER A 397 -15.17 4.92 11.37
CA SER A 397 -15.54 3.68 10.67
C SER A 397 -16.90 3.83 9.96
N SER A 398 -17.85 4.56 10.53
CA SER A 398 -19.14 4.84 9.89
C SER A 398 -19.05 5.77 8.69
N GLU A 399 -18.01 6.60 8.59
CA GLU A 399 -17.74 7.40 7.39
C GLU A 399 -17.18 6.51 6.29
N TRP A 400 -16.20 5.65 6.63
CA TRP A 400 -15.63 4.66 5.71
C TRP A 400 -16.64 3.65 5.16
N GLY A 401 -17.76 3.44 5.87
CA GLY A 401 -18.83 2.52 5.48
C GLY A 401 -19.63 2.94 4.25
N ASP A 402 -19.48 4.17 3.76
CA ASP A 402 -20.22 4.71 2.60
C ASP A 402 -19.39 5.70 1.78
N SER A 403 -19.19 5.40 0.49
CA SER A 403 -18.45 6.26 -0.44
C SER A 403 -19.07 7.66 -0.58
N ARG A 404 -20.39 7.78 -0.40
CA ARG A 404 -21.12 9.05 -0.44
C ARG A 404 -20.82 9.97 0.73
N ARG A 405 -20.18 9.44 1.79
CA ARG A 405 -19.76 10.22 2.96
C ARG A 405 -18.27 10.52 2.91
N ILE A 406 -17.44 9.47 2.81
CA ILE A 406 -15.99 9.62 2.98
C ILE A 406 -15.31 10.35 1.82
N ILE A 407 -15.75 10.15 0.57
CA ILE A 407 -15.10 10.79 -0.59
C ILE A 407 -15.29 12.32 -0.57
N PRO A 408 -16.50 12.87 -0.36
CA PRO A 408 -16.68 14.31 -0.18
C PRO A 408 -15.84 14.87 0.98
N ILE A 409 -15.80 14.18 2.13
CA ILE A 409 -14.99 14.59 3.29
C ILE A 409 -13.53 14.72 2.88
N TRP A 410 -12.93 13.68 2.33
CA TRP A 410 -11.52 13.73 1.93
C TRP A 410 -11.23 14.79 0.86
N SER A 411 -12.12 15.00 -0.10
CA SER A 411 -11.94 16.07 -1.10
C SER A 411 -12.00 17.48 -0.48
N SER A 412 -12.79 17.65 0.59
CA SER A 412 -12.91 18.92 1.29
C SER A 412 -11.74 19.18 2.26
N GLU A 413 -11.20 18.12 2.87
CA GLU A 413 -10.05 18.20 3.77
C GLU A 413 -8.73 18.33 3.00
N HIS A 414 -8.67 17.76 1.79
CA HIS A 414 -7.52 17.80 0.88
C HIS A 414 -7.86 18.48 -0.46
N PRO A 415 -8.16 19.80 -0.47
CA PRO A 415 -8.51 20.52 -1.69
C PRO A 415 -7.36 20.58 -2.71
N ASN A 416 -6.12 20.45 -2.23
CA ASN A 416 -4.91 20.45 -3.06
C ASN A 416 -4.44 19.04 -3.44
N SER A 417 -5.15 17.98 -3.02
CA SER A 417 -4.87 16.62 -3.50
C SER A 417 -5.54 16.40 -4.84
N LEU A 418 -4.74 16.32 -5.90
CA LEU A 418 -5.23 16.01 -7.24
C LEU A 418 -5.92 14.62 -7.25
N ARG A 419 -5.42 13.68 -6.46
CA ARG A 419 -6.03 12.34 -6.35
C ARG A 419 -7.39 12.39 -5.65
N ALA A 420 -7.56 13.19 -4.60
CA ALA A 420 -8.84 13.38 -3.93
C ALA A 420 -9.87 14.03 -4.86
N GLN A 421 -9.49 15.11 -5.56
CA GLN A 421 -10.39 15.83 -6.45
C GLN A 421 -10.85 14.97 -7.63
N ARG A 422 -9.93 14.23 -8.28
CA ARG A 422 -10.29 13.28 -9.35
C ARG A 422 -11.22 12.18 -8.84
N THR A 423 -10.92 11.62 -7.66
CA THR A 423 -11.77 10.59 -7.06
C THR A 423 -13.16 11.13 -6.75
N PHE A 424 -13.27 12.36 -6.28
CA PHE A 424 -14.55 13.01 -6.00
C PHE A 424 -15.34 13.29 -7.29
N ALA A 425 -14.69 13.79 -8.34
CA ALA A 425 -15.31 13.96 -9.65
C ALA A 425 -15.83 12.62 -10.20
N GLN A 426 -15.03 11.55 -10.10
CA GLN A 426 -15.46 10.20 -10.49
C GLN A 426 -16.66 9.72 -9.67
N HIS A 427 -16.64 9.97 -8.36
CA HIS A 427 -17.74 9.61 -7.48
C HIS A 427 -19.03 10.34 -7.89
N LEU A 428 -18.99 11.67 -8.06
CA LEU A 428 -20.12 12.48 -8.53
C LEU A 428 -20.70 11.96 -9.85
N ALA A 429 -19.83 11.65 -10.83
CA ALA A 429 -20.25 11.08 -12.09
C ALA A 429 -20.98 9.74 -11.88
N SER A 430 -20.40 8.82 -11.09
CA SER A 430 -20.98 7.50 -10.82
C SER A 430 -22.30 7.53 -10.04
N VAL A 431 -22.54 8.54 -9.22
CA VAL A 431 -23.82 8.72 -8.50
C VAL A 431 -24.84 9.58 -9.25
N GLY A 432 -24.57 9.92 -10.52
CA GLY A 432 -25.52 10.56 -11.42
C GLY A 432 -25.49 12.09 -11.44
N PHE A 433 -24.40 12.72 -11.01
CA PHE A 433 -24.19 14.17 -11.05
C PHE A 433 -23.04 14.56 -12.00
N PRO A 434 -23.16 14.30 -13.32
CA PRO A 434 -22.08 14.55 -14.27
C PRO A 434 -21.74 16.05 -14.44
N ASP A 435 -22.72 16.94 -14.31
CA ASP A 435 -22.45 18.39 -14.41
C ASP A 435 -21.56 18.86 -13.25
N ALA A 436 -21.88 18.44 -12.02
CA ALA A 436 -21.05 18.74 -10.85
C ALA A 436 -19.66 18.08 -10.95
N ALA A 437 -19.58 16.86 -11.49
CA ALA A 437 -18.31 16.19 -11.73
C ALA A 437 -17.41 16.97 -12.70
N LEU A 438 -17.99 17.49 -13.79
CA LEU A 438 -17.27 18.32 -14.75
C LEU A 438 -16.86 19.67 -14.16
N ASP A 439 -17.72 20.28 -13.33
CA ASP A 439 -17.39 21.55 -12.64
C ASP A 439 -16.20 21.38 -11.68
N VAL A 440 -16.16 20.27 -10.93
CA VAL A 440 -14.99 19.91 -10.09
C VAL A 440 -13.74 19.76 -10.94
N ILE A 441 -13.81 19.10 -12.11
CA ILE A 441 -12.66 18.98 -13.00
C ILE A 441 -12.17 20.35 -13.48
N ASP A 442 -13.08 21.24 -13.87
CA ASP A 442 -12.72 22.58 -14.36
C ASP A 442 -12.10 23.45 -13.27
N GLU A 443 -12.58 23.36 -12.03
CA GLU A 443 -11.95 24.02 -10.88
C GLU A 443 -10.57 23.43 -10.58
N THR A 444 -10.45 22.11 -10.62
CA THR A 444 -9.17 21.41 -10.38
C THR A 444 -8.15 21.74 -11.46
N TYR A 445 -8.55 21.82 -12.73
CA TYR A 445 -7.65 22.13 -13.85
C TYR A 445 -7.09 23.56 -13.76
N LYS A 446 -7.84 24.50 -13.17
CA LYS A 446 -7.31 25.85 -12.87
C LYS A 446 -6.17 25.81 -11.84
N ALA A 447 -6.25 24.92 -10.85
CA ALA A 447 -5.23 24.76 -9.81
C ALA A 447 -4.03 23.93 -10.29
N PHE A 448 -4.27 22.95 -11.16
CA PHE A 448 -3.25 22.06 -11.73
C PHE A 448 -3.22 22.18 -13.26
N PRO A 449 -2.82 23.34 -13.81
CA PRO A 449 -2.70 23.50 -15.24
C PRO A 449 -1.67 22.50 -15.77
N HIS A 450 -1.95 21.91 -16.92
CA HIS A 450 -1.11 20.91 -17.59
C HIS A 450 -1.12 19.49 -17.00
N ASP A 451 -1.99 19.17 -16.04
CA ASP A 451 -2.29 17.77 -15.74
C ASP A 451 -3.20 17.19 -16.85
N LEU A 452 -2.70 16.22 -17.61
CA LEU A 452 -3.42 15.64 -18.75
C LEU A 452 -4.56 14.71 -18.33
N SER A 453 -4.55 14.19 -17.11
CA SER A 453 -5.60 13.28 -16.64
C SER A 453 -6.94 14.01 -16.46
N LEU A 454 -6.94 15.30 -16.10
CA LEU A 454 -8.15 16.10 -15.92
C LEU A 454 -8.96 16.31 -17.21
N PRO A 455 -8.42 16.87 -18.30
CA PRO A 455 -9.18 17.06 -19.53
C PRO A 455 -9.63 15.73 -20.16
N LEU A 456 -8.81 14.67 -20.07
CA LEU A 456 -9.20 13.33 -20.53
C LEU A 456 -10.32 12.71 -19.68
N MET A 457 -10.34 12.99 -18.37
CA MET A 457 -11.43 12.58 -17.49
C MET A 457 -12.71 13.37 -17.77
N SER A 458 -12.59 14.68 -18.05
CA SER A 458 -13.72 15.50 -18.53
C SER A 458 -14.30 14.94 -19.82
N LEU A 459 -13.44 14.52 -20.76
CA LEU A 459 -13.85 13.90 -22.00
C LEU A 459 -14.58 12.58 -21.74
N THR A 460 -14.05 11.76 -20.83
CA THR A 460 -14.68 10.51 -20.41
C THR A 460 -16.11 10.73 -19.92
N PHE A 461 -16.33 11.72 -19.05
CA PHE A 461 -17.68 12.05 -18.56
C PHE A 461 -18.56 12.66 -19.66
N SER A 462 -17.97 13.48 -20.54
CA SER A 462 -18.71 14.05 -21.66
C SER A 462 -19.24 12.97 -22.59
N CYS A 463 -18.43 11.96 -22.90
CA CYS A 463 -18.83 10.81 -23.69
C CYS A 463 -19.84 9.91 -22.97
N ALA A 464 -19.60 9.59 -21.70
CA ALA A 464 -20.47 8.70 -20.94
C ALA A 464 -21.89 9.27 -20.72
N PHE A 465 -22.03 10.60 -20.63
CA PHE A 465 -23.29 11.27 -20.28
C PHE A 465 -23.82 12.20 -21.38
N GLU A 466 -23.30 12.10 -22.61
CA GLU A 466 -23.66 12.94 -23.77
C GLU A 466 -23.62 14.45 -23.47
N LYS A 467 -22.60 14.89 -22.70
CA LYS A 467 -22.38 16.31 -22.37
C LYS A 467 -21.48 16.98 -23.40
N PRO A 468 -21.55 18.32 -23.54
CA PRO A 468 -20.62 19.06 -24.38
C PRO A 468 -19.17 18.87 -23.93
N ILE A 469 -18.28 18.62 -24.89
CA ILE A 469 -16.84 18.56 -24.64
C ILE A 469 -16.36 19.94 -24.18
N ARG A 470 -15.71 20.01 -23.01
CA ARG A 470 -15.27 21.27 -22.39
C ARG A 470 -13.87 21.73 -22.81
N TYR A 471 -13.03 20.82 -23.32
CA TYR A 471 -11.63 21.06 -23.65
C TYR A 471 -11.34 20.82 -25.13
N ASP A 472 -10.56 21.70 -25.76
CA ASP A 472 -10.11 21.53 -27.15
C ASP A 472 -8.90 20.58 -27.21
N LEU A 473 -9.12 19.39 -27.80
CA LEU A 473 -8.07 18.38 -27.92
C LEU A 473 -6.90 18.83 -28.80
N ALA A 474 -7.14 19.67 -29.81
CA ALA A 474 -6.09 20.19 -30.67
C ALA A 474 -5.19 21.17 -29.91
N GLU A 475 -5.76 21.99 -29.01
CA GLU A 475 -5.00 22.89 -28.14
C GLU A 475 -4.13 22.10 -27.14
N ILE A 476 -4.68 21.04 -26.53
CA ILE A 476 -3.93 20.17 -25.62
C ILE A 476 -2.77 19.49 -26.36
N ALA A 477 -3.02 18.96 -27.56
CA ALA A 477 -2.01 18.30 -28.37
C ALA A 477 -0.88 19.27 -28.80
N GLN A 478 -1.21 20.51 -29.14
CA GLN A 478 -0.19 21.54 -29.46
C GLN A 478 0.70 21.89 -28.27
N ASN A 479 0.14 21.87 -27.06
CA ASN A 479 0.86 22.21 -25.82
C ASN A 479 1.34 20.97 -25.05
N PHE A 480 1.43 19.81 -25.69
CA PHE A 480 1.73 18.54 -25.01
C PHE A 480 3.04 18.57 -24.21
N ALA A 481 4.07 19.26 -24.72
CA ALA A 481 5.37 19.38 -24.06
C ALA A 481 5.33 20.06 -22.67
N GLN A 482 4.26 20.77 -22.35
CA GLN A 482 4.07 21.41 -21.04
C GLN A 482 3.37 20.49 -20.04
N HIS A 483 2.74 19.41 -20.51
CA HIS A 483 1.98 18.47 -19.68
C HIS A 483 2.89 17.55 -18.90
N ARG A 484 2.43 17.14 -17.72
CA ARG A 484 3.14 16.19 -16.85
C ARG A 484 2.45 14.84 -16.83
N TRP A 485 3.25 13.79 -16.73
CA TRP A 485 2.77 12.46 -16.39
C TRP A 485 2.37 12.45 -14.91
N THR A 486 1.12 12.11 -14.60
CA THR A 486 0.68 11.84 -13.23
C THR A 486 0.11 10.43 -13.08
N ASP A 487 0.05 9.94 -11.85
CA ASP A 487 -0.40 8.61 -11.48
C ASP A 487 -1.78 8.21 -12.05
N GLY A 488 -2.72 9.16 -12.09
CA GLY A 488 -4.08 8.91 -12.59
C GLY A 488 -4.24 8.98 -14.11
N LEU A 489 -3.21 9.34 -14.88
CA LEU A 489 -3.32 9.39 -16.34
C LEU A 489 -3.66 8.02 -16.94
N ARG A 490 -2.98 6.96 -16.47
CA ARG A 490 -3.20 5.60 -16.97
C ARG A 490 -4.63 5.10 -16.80
N PRO A 491 -5.22 5.09 -15.59
CA PRO A 491 -6.59 4.63 -15.41
C PRO A 491 -7.61 5.50 -16.17
N VAL A 492 -7.37 6.82 -16.28
CA VAL A 492 -8.24 7.71 -17.06
C VAL A 492 -8.23 7.34 -18.54
N VAL A 493 -7.06 7.15 -19.16
CA VAL A 493 -6.95 6.79 -20.58
C VAL A 493 -7.59 5.43 -20.86
N SER A 494 -7.38 4.43 -20.00
CA SER A 494 -8.01 3.12 -20.14
C SER A 494 -9.54 3.19 -20.08
N ASN A 495 -10.09 3.99 -19.15
CA ASN A 495 -11.54 4.19 -19.06
C ASN A 495 -12.08 4.96 -20.27
N LEU A 496 -11.40 6.03 -20.70
CA LEU A 496 -11.78 6.81 -21.87
C LEU A 496 -11.88 5.94 -23.12
N SER A 497 -10.87 5.09 -23.38
CA SER A 497 -10.85 4.20 -24.54
C SER A 497 -12.09 3.29 -24.58
N ARG A 498 -12.45 2.69 -23.43
CA ARG A 498 -13.67 1.87 -23.30
C ARG A 498 -14.93 2.65 -23.70
N PHE A 499 -15.10 3.85 -23.16
CA PHE A 499 -16.26 4.68 -23.47
C PHE A 499 -16.29 5.14 -24.93
N ILE A 500 -15.14 5.48 -25.54
CA ILE A 500 -15.09 5.84 -26.96
C ILE A 500 -15.57 4.69 -27.85
N HIS A 501 -15.22 3.44 -27.50
CA HIS A 501 -15.67 2.26 -28.23
C HIS A 501 -17.16 1.95 -28.02
N GLU A 502 -17.71 2.21 -26.83
CA GLU A 502 -19.07 1.82 -26.44
C GLU A 502 -20.14 2.91 -26.69
N THR A 503 -19.74 4.16 -26.92
CA THR A 503 -20.67 5.32 -26.98
C THR A 503 -20.60 6.08 -28.31
N SER A 504 -21.40 7.15 -28.43
CA SER A 504 -21.43 8.06 -29.59
C SER A 504 -20.14 8.89 -29.79
N CYS A 505 -19.13 8.72 -28.95
CA CYS A 505 -17.83 9.39 -29.06
C CYS A 505 -16.84 8.72 -30.03
N SER A 506 -17.26 7.78 -30.89
CA SER A 506 -16.35 7.16 -31.86
C SER A 506 -15.69 8.15 -32.82
N THR A 507 -16.30 9.32 -33.04
CA THR A 507 -15.81 10.37 -33.95
C THR A 507 -14.54 11.08 -33.45
N ILE A 508 -14.31 11.13 -32.14
CA ILE A 508 -13.13 11.77 -31.53
C ILE A 508 -11.96 10.78 -31.31
N ALA A 509 -12.15 9.51 -31.64
CA ALA A 509 -11.11 8.49 -31.48
C ALA A 509 -9.77 8.87 -32.15
N PRO A 510 -9.75 9.44 -33.38
CA PRO A 510 -8.50 9.88 -34.00
C PRO A 510 -7.81 11.01 -33.24
N ASP A 511 -8.56 12.00 -32.76
CA ASP A 511 -8.01 13.14 -32.00
C ASP A 511 -7.37 12.69 -30.68
N VAL A 512 -8.02 11.74 -29.99
CA VAL A 512 -7.48 11.14 -28.76
C VAL A 512 -6.26 10.28 -29.05
N ALA A 513 -6.25 9.50 -30.13
CA ALA A 513 -5.08 8.72 -30.53
C ALA A 513 -3.88 9.61 -30.86
N ASP A 514 -4.10 10.72 -31.58
CA ASP A 514 -3.06 11.71 -31.87
C ASP A 514 -2.55 12.41 -30.60
N LEU A 515 -3.43 12.70 -29.65
CA LEU A 515 -3.02 13.22 -28.34
C LEU A 515 -2.14 12.20 -27.58
N LEU A 516 -2.52 10.92 -27.58
CA LEU A 516 -1.73 9.85 -26.96
C LEU A 516 -0.39 9.63 -27.65
N LYS A 517 -0.25 9.90 -28.95
CA LYS A 517 1.04 9.91 -29.65
C LYS A 517 2.04 10.87 -29.01
N GLY A 518 1.56 11.99 -28.46
CA GLY A 518 2.38 12.96 -27.71
C GLY A 518 3.09 12.36 -26.50
N THR A 519 2.54 11.29 -25.90
CA THR A 519 3.13 10.63 -24.71
C THR A 519 4.52 10.06 -24.94
N LEU A 520 4.93 9.87 -26.21
CA LEU A 520 6.32 9.52 -26.57
C LEU A 520 7.33 10.57 -26.07
N ALA A 521 6.93 11.83 -25.91
CA ALA A 521 7.79 12.87 -25.36
C ALA A 521 8.19 12.63 -23.89
N PHE A 522 7.46 11.75 -23.18
CA PHE A 522 7.82 11.33 -21.83
C PHE A 522 8.94 10.28 -21.82
N GLU A 523 9.16 9.57 -22.93
CA GLU A 523 10.22 8.57 -23.05
C GLU A 523 11.59 9.19 -22.74
N GLY A 524 12.29 8.65 -21.73
CA GLY A 524 13.59 9.16 -21.28
C GLY A 524 13.53 10.22 -20.17
N GLN A 525 12.36 10.71 -19.77
CA GLN A 525 12.18 11.60 -18.61
C GLN A 525 12.02 10.83 -17.28
N GLY A 526 12.49 9.58 -17.23
CA GLY A 526 12.36 8.71 -16.05
C GLY A 526 11.05 7.94 -15.94
N THR A 527 10.15 8.07 -16.93
CA THR A 527 8.95 7.24 -17.06
C THR A 527 9.29 5.84 -17.57
N ASN A 528 8.54 4.84 -17.08
CA ASN A 528 8.69 3.45 -17.52
C ASN A 528 8.26 3.30 -18.98
N THR A 529 9.13 2.77 -19.84
CA THR A 529 8.86 2.44 -21.26
C THR A 529 7.57 1.65 -21.43
N SER A 530 7.23 0.78 -20.47
CA SER A 530 5.98 0.01 -20.51
C SER A 530 4.71 0.89 -20.41
N GLY A 531 4.77 2.00 -19.67
CA GLY A 531 3.64 2.93 -19.53
C GLY A 531 3.36 3.68 -20.83
N VAL A 532 4.43 4.18 -21.46
CA VAL A 532 4.34 4.84 -22.78
C VAL A 532 3.84 3.84 -23.84
N ALA A 533 4.38 2.62 -23.84
CA ALA A 533 3.94 1.56 -24.72
C ALA A 533 2.44 1.23 -24.55
N ALA A 534 1.93 1.22 -23.32
CA ALA A 534 0.50 1.00 -23.06
C ALA A 534 -0.37 2.09 -23.68
N PHE A 535 0.03 3.36 -23.62
CA PHE A 535 -0.70 4.45 -24.28
C PHE A 535 -0.66 4.38 -25.80
N GLN A 536 0.48 4.02 -26.38
CA GLN A 536 0.57 3.80 -27.82
C GLN A 536 -0.30 2.61 -28.26
N ALA A 537 -0.40 1.54 -27.44
CA ALA A 537 -1.29 0.41 -27.72
C ALA A 537 -2.76 0.85 -27.72
N ILE A 538 -3.18 1.64 -26.74
CA ILE A 538 -4.54 2.20 -26.67
C ILE A 538 -4.81 3.13 -27.87
N ALA A 539 -3.86 3.96 -28.27
CA ALA A 539 -3.98 4.79 -29.45
C ALA A 539 -4.17 3.96 -30.73
N GLY A 540 -3.42 2.86 -30.87
CA GLY A 540 -3.60 1.89 -31.96
C GLY A 540 -5.00 1.27 -31.96
N ASP A 541 -5.52 0.88 -30.79
CA ASP A 541 -6.86 0.30 -30.65
C ASP A 541 -7.96 1.30 -31.05
N LEU A 542 -7.81 2.57 -30.68
CA LEU A 542 -8.70 3.66 -31.07
C LEU A 542 -8.69 3.87 -32.60
N MET A 543 -7.52 3.91 -33.24
CA MET A 543 -7.40 4.05 -34.69
C MET A 543 -8.01 2.85 -35.42
N LEU A 544 -7.75 1.63 -34.93
CA LEU A 544 -8.33 0.41 -35.50
C LEU A 544 -9.86 0.42 -35.38
N GLY A 545 -10.39 0.85 -34.24
CA GLY A 545 -11.84 0.99 -34.00
C GLY A 545 -12.48 2.05 -34.90
N SER A 546 -11.75 3.11 -35.27
CA SER A 546 -12.19 4.13 -36.23
C SER A 546 -12.12 3.69 -37.70
N GLY A 547 -11.60 2.48 -37.97
CA GLY A 547 -11.45 1.93 -39.33
C GLY A 547 -10.15 2.29 -40.03
N ASN A 548 -9.19 2.92 -39.35
CA ASN A 548 -7.89 3.31 -39.92
C ASN A 548 -6.81 2.29 -39.54
N ALA A 549 -6.76 1.17 -40.29
CA ALA A 549 -5.84 0.07 -40.04
C ALA A 549 -4.36 0.46 -40.23
N ASP A 550 -4.04 1.29 -41.22
CA ASP A 550 -2.67 1.73 -41.50
C ASP A 550 -2.10 2.56 -40.33
N ALA A 551 -2.89 3.51 -39.80
CA ALA A 551 -2.47 4.28 -38.64
C ALA A 551 -2.35 3.41 -37.37
N ALA A 552 -3.25 2.42 -37.20
CA ALA A 552 -3.14 1.47 -36.09
C ALA A 552 -1.83 0.66 -36.15
N LEU A 553 -1.41 0.22 -37.34
CA LEU A 553 -0.12 -0.46 -37.54
C LEU A 553 1.06 0.43 -37.13
N GLU A 554 1.05 1.72 -37.44
CA GLU A 554 2.13 2.64 -37.01
C GLU A 554 2.29 2.65 -35.48
N PHE A 555 1.19 2.66 -34.74
CA PHE A 555 1.22 2.61 -33.28
C PHE A 555 1.71 1.26 -32.76
N TYR A 556 1.18 0.14 -33.28
CA TYR A 556 1.57 -1.18 -32.82
C TYR A 556 3.04 -1.52 -33.14
N PHE A 557 3.56 -1.11 -34.30
CA PHE A 557 4.99 -1.27 -34.59
C PHE A 557 5.88 -0.46 -33.65
N LYS A 558 5.46 0.74 -33.22
CA LYS A 558 6.19 1.49 -32.18
C LYS A 558 6.18 0.75 -30.85
N VAL A 559 5.02 0.22 -30.43
CA VAL A 559 4.91 -0.61 -29.23
C VAL A 559 5.87 -1.81 -29.31
N ASP A 560 5.87 -2.53 -30.43
CA ASP A 560 6.74 -3.69 -30.65
C ASP A 560 8.22 -3.33 -30.60
N ASN A 561 8.61 -2.18 -31.16
CA ASN A 561 9.99 -1.69 -31.11
C ASN A 561 10.43 -1.26 -29.70
N MET A 562 9.53 -0.66 -28.91
CA MET A 562 9.82 -0.21 -27.55
C MET A 562 9.84 -1.37 -26.55
N LEU A 563 8.85 -2.27 -26.64
CA LEU A 563 8.64 -3.36 -25.69
C LEU A 563 8.17 -4.63 -26.44
N PRO A 564 9.09 -5.34 -27.12
CA PRO A 564 8.77 -6.56 -27.86
C PRO A 564 8.06 -7.59 -26.97
N SER A 565 6.87 -8.02 -27.37
CA SER A 565 6.06 -8.96 -26.59
C SER A 565 5.19 -9.84 -27.50
N VAL A 566 4.63 -10.92 -26.94
CA VAL A 566 3.66 -11.76 -27.67
C VAL A 566 2.42 -10.93 -28.03
N ASP A 567 1.93 -10.09 -27.11
CA ASP A 567 0.76 -9.23 -27.30
C ASP A 567 0.95 -8.23 -28.45
N SER A 568 2.09 -7.51 -28.48
CA SER A 568 2.40 -6.55 -29.56
C SER A 568 2.47 -7.21 -30.93
N ALA A 569 3.15 -8.36 -31.05
CA ALA A 569 3.21 -9.12 -32.30
C ALA A 569 1.83 -9.63 -32.74
N THR A 570 1.01 -10.10 -31.80
CA THR A 570 -0.34 -10.61 -32.07
C THR A 570 -1.28 -9.50 -32.52
N ARG A 571 -1.20 -8.30 -31.94
CA ARG A 571 -1.97 -7.12 -32.39
C ARG A 571 -1.66 -6.76 -33.84
N ILE A 572 -0.38 -6.71 -34.22
CA ILE A 572 0.04 -6.42 -35.60
C ILE A 572 -0.47 -7.52 -36.55
N ALA A 573 -0.32 -8.79 -36.18
CA ALA A 573 -0.81 -9.91 -36.98
C ALA A 573 -2.33 -9.81 -37.22
N HIS A 574 -3.09 -9.46 -36.18
CA HIS A 574 -4.54 -9.33 -36.26
C HIS A 574 -4.99 -8.20 -37.21
N VAL A 575 -4.26 -7.08 -37.27
CA VAL A 575 -4.55 -6.04 -38.26
C VAL A 575 -4.32 -6.54 -39.68
N TYR A 576 -3.18 -7.21 -39.95
CA TYR A 576 -2.91 -7.79 -41.27
C TYR A 576 -3.93 -8.86 -41.68
N LEU A 577 -4.39 -9.69 -40.73
CA LEU A 577 -5.45 -10.67 -40.96
C LEU A 577 -6.74 -10.00 -41.43
N ARG A 578 -7.16 -8.91 -40.77
CA ARG A 578 -8.35 -8.16 -41.16
C ARG A 578 -8.20 -7.44 -42.49
N ALA A 579 -6.99 -7.05 -42.84
CA ALA A 579 -6.66 -6.41 -44.13
C ALA A 579 -6.52 -7.41 -45.30
N GLY A 580 -6.53 -8.72 -45.04
CA GLY A 580 -6.28 -9.75 -46.07
C GLY A 580 -4.80 -9.91 -46.44
N GLU A 581 -3.89 -9.28 -45.69
CA GLU A 581 -2.44 -9.35 -45.89
C GLU A 581 -1.85 -10.61 -45.21
N PHE A 582 -2.34 -11.77 -45.65
CA PHE A 582 -2.04 -13.07 -45.04
C PHE A 582 -0.54 -13.38 -44.88
N PRO A 583 0.35 -13.08 -45.85
CA PRO A 583 1.80 -13.31 -45.66
C PRO A 583 2.41 -12.50 -44.52
N SER A 584 1.96 -11.26 -44.33
CA SER A 584 2.43 -10.36 -43.27
C SER A 584 1.88 -10.77 -41.91
N ALA A 585 0.60 -11.17 -41.86
CA ALA A 585 -0.01 -11.77 -40.67
C ALA A 585 0.74 -13.03 -40.22
N ARG A 586 1.04 -13.92 -41.17
CA ARG A 586 1.79 -15.16 -40.93
C ARG A 586 3.14 -14.88 -40.27
N ARG A 587 3.91 -13.94 -40.82
CA ARG A 587 5.23 -13.56 -40.31
C ARG A 587 5.15 -13.01 -38.88
N MET A 588 4.16 -12.18 -38.58
CA MET A 588 4.02 -11.61 -37.23
C MET A 588 3.56 -12.66 -36.20
N LEU A 589 2.76 -13.65 -36.60
CA LEU A 589 2.43 -14.79 -35.73
C LEU A 589 3.65 -15.69 -35.47
N GLU A 590 4.53 -15.89 -36.45
CA GLU A 590 5.81 -16.58 -36.23
C GLU A 590 6.64 -15.86 -35.16
N VAL A 591 6.73 -14.53 -35.25
CA VAL A 591 7.41 -13.71 -34.23
C VAL A 591 6.75 -13.85 -32.85
N ALA A 592 5.41 -13.87 -32.79
CA ALA A 592 4.68 -14.07 -31.54
C ALA A 592 5.04 -15.44 -30.90
N ILE A 593 5.07 -16.51 -31.70
CA ILE A 593 5.42 -17.86 -31.27
C ILE A 593 6.88 -17.96 -30.83
N GLU A 594 7.81 -17.36 -31.58
CA GLU A 594 9.23 -17.34 -31.21
C GLU A 594 9.45 -16.70 -29.84
N ARG A 595 8.67 -15.65 -29.52
CA ARG A 595 8.70 -14.99 -28.21
C ARG A 595 8.05 -15.86 -27.13
N ASP A 596 6.88 -16.42 -27.41
CA ASP A 596 6.12 -17.27 -26.49
C ASP A 596 6.86 -18.58 -26.16
N ALA A 597 7.66 -19.10 -27.10
CA ALA A 597 8.50 -20.28 -26.93
C ALA A 597 9.61 -20.08 -25.89
N GLN A 598 10.01 -18.84 -25.59
CA GLN A 598 10.99 -18.54 -24.54
C GLN A 598 10.42 -18.77 -23.14
N ASP A 599 9.10 -18.63 -22.98
CA ASP A 599 8.39 -18.76 -21.70
C ASP A 599 7.69 -20.12 -21.54
N GLY A 600 7.63 -20.92 -22.61
CA GLY A 600 7.01 -22.24 -22.64
C GLY A 600 5.54 -22.19 -23.09
N ILE A 601 5.28 -22.67 -24.30
CA ILE A 601 3.93 -22.64 -24.91
C ILE A 601 3.11 -23.85 -24.45
N SER A 602 1.89 -23.61 -23.97
CA SER A 602 0.95 -24.70 -23.65
C SER A 602 0.43 -25.42 -24.90
N GLU A 603 0.05 -26.69 -24.78
CA GLU A 603 -0.51 -27.46 -25.91
C GLU A 603 -1.76 -26.79 -26.51
N GLU A 604 -2.61 -26.20 -25.67
CA GLU A 604 -3.81 -25.49 -26.10
C GLU A 604 -3.48 -24.23 -26.92
N LYS A 605 -2.53 -23.42 -26.46
CA LYS A 605 -2.12 -22.21 -27.16
C LYS A 605 -1.39 -22.53 -28.47
N MET A 606 -0.62 -23.62 -28.50
CA MET A 606 -0.01 -24.14 -29.73
C MET A 606 -1.08 -24.60 -30.73
N ALA A 607 -2.14 -25.29 -30.28
CA ALA A 607 -3.24 -25.70 -31.13
C ALA A 607 -4.00 -24.48 -31.73
N GLN A 608 -4.15 -23.38 -30.97
CA GLN A 608 -4.71 -22.13 -31.48
C GLN A 608 -3.83 -21.55 -32.61
N TYR A 609 -2.51 -21.49 -32.42
CA TYR A 609 -1.60 -21.02 -33.47
C TYR A 609 -1.67 -21.88 -34.74
N ILE A 610 -1.69 -23.21 -34.60
CA ILE A 610 -1.82 -24.15 -35.72
C ILE A 610 -3.11 -23.88 -36.50
N THR A 611 -4.23 -23.73 -35.80
CA THR A 611 -5.53 -23.44 -36.43
C THR A 611 -5.50 -22.15 -37.23
N ILE A 612 -4.85 -21.10 -36.69
CA ILE A 612 -4.72 -19.81 -37.38
C ILE A 612 -3.79 -19.94 -38.59
N PHE A 613 -2.69 -20.71 -38.51
CA PHE A 613 -1.82 -20.96 -39.66
C PHE A 613 -2.52 -21.74 -40.76
N GLU A 614 -3.27 -22.79 -40.44
CA GLU A 614 -4.04 -23.55 -41.42
C GLU A 614 -5.01 -22.64 -42.18
N PHE A 615 -5.72 -21.76 -41.46
CA PHE A 615 -6.58 -20.74 -42.06
C PHE A 615 -5.81 -19.78 -42.99
N ILE A 616 -4.66 -19.27 -42.53
CA ILE A 616 -3.82 -18.35 -43.31
C ILE A 616 -3.27 -19.03 -44.56
N ASP A 617 -2.72 -20.23 -44.42
CA ASP A 617 -2.11 -20.98 -45.52
C ASP A 617 -3.18 -21.41 -46.54
N GLU A 618 -4.39 -21.74 -46.12
CA GLU A 618 -5.53 -21.98 -47.03
C GLU A 618 -5.87 -20.72 -47.84
N ARG A 619 -5.86 -19.54 -47.21
CA ARG A 619 -6.14 -18.27 -47.88
C ARG A 619 -5.04 -17.83 -48.84
N ILE A 620 -3.77 -18.02 -48.44
CA ILE A 620 -2.61 -17.77 -49.32
C ILE A 620 -2.65 -18.69 -50.55
N ASN A 621 -2.99 -19.97 -50.37
CA ASN A 621 -2.99 -20.95 -51.45
C ASN A 621 -4.21 -20.84 -52.38
N SER A 622 -5.31 -20.25 -51.92
CA SER A 622 -6.56 -20.17 -52.69
C SER A 622 -6.70 -18.90 -53.56
N ASN A 623 -5.83 -17.89 -53.43
CA ASN A 623 -5.93 -16.59 -54.13
C ASN A 623 -7.32 -15.92 -54.00
N LEU A 624 -8.10 -16.29 -52.98
CA LEU A 624 -9.41 -15.72 -52.70
C LEU A 624 -9.25 -14.50 -51.77
N PRO A 625 -9.90 -13.36 -52.08
CA PRO A 625 -9.85 -12.18 -51.23
C PRO A 625 -10.42 -12.43 -49.83
#